data_AF-A0A2G8LJ61-F1
#
_entry.id   AF-A0A2G8LJ61-F1
#
_cell.length_a   1.000
_cell.length_b   1.000
_cell.length_c   1.000
_cell.angle_alpha   90.00
_cell.angle_beta   90.00
_cell.angle_gamma   90.00
#
_symmetry.space_group_name_H-M   'P 1'
#
loop_
_entity.id
_entity.type
_entity.pdbx_description
1 polymer ?
#
loop_
_entity_poly.entity_id
_entity_poly.type
_entity_poly.pdbx_seq_one_letter_code
_entity_poly.pdbx_strand_id
1 'polypeptide(L)'
;MLYCFRQWNLSSAGRKHHSSLSLPRRSWALDDQSLQQQFKGDVEKFYETSVSYIDKCVPFPQEFECLSWLTLSQAPEWSKVEGSIRWFQEKGVAVDDSIVFEQLGLVIKYVEQEMDDESKRSLWQAMLATDRWNQLCQSLTSQQQLSMILPLVQFYFAIPSHNANVERIFSMMKSQWTDERNRLSVVANRSILTVQVNYQHLICAEFHSYLLKNPGLLKQISGGDKYS
;
A
#
# COMPACT_ATOMS: atom_id res chain seq x y z
N MET A 1 6.62 -3.24 6.21
CA MET A 1 5.76 -3.71 7.31
C MET A 1 6.61 -4.56 8.27
N LEU A 2 7.39 -3.90 9.11
CA LEU A 2 8.25 -4.52 10.11
C LEU A 2 7.76 -4.00 11.46
N TYR A 3 7.19 -4.85 12.33
CA TYR A 3 7.27 -4.72 13.79
C TYR A 3 6.62 -5.93 14.48
N CYS A 4 7.21 -6.27 15.64
CA CYS A 4 6.74 -7.16 16.71
C CYS A 4 7.26 -8.61 16.78
N PHE A 5 8.59 -8.75 16.92
CA PHE A 5 9.13 -9.74 17.86
C PHE A 5 9.25 -9.08 19.24
N ARG A 6 8.32 -9.36 20.16
CA ARG A 6 8.48 -9.00 21.58
C ARG A 6 9.18 -10.15 22.31
N GLN A 7 10.43 -9.90 22.69
CA GLN A 7 11.12 -10.65 23.75
C GLN A 7 10.33 -10.55 25.04
N TRP A 8 10.05 -11.69 25.67
CA TRP A 8 9.50 -11.76 27.01
C TRP A 8 10.64 -12.09 27.98
N ASN A 9 11.22 -11.04 28.57
CA ASN A 9 12.07 -11.14 29.75
C ASN A 9 11.18 -11.02 30.98
N LEU A 10 11.03 -12.11 31.74
CA LEU A 10 10.51 -12.08 33.10
C LEU A 10 11.63 -12.54 34.03
N SER A 11 12.28 -11.58 34.66
CA SER A 11 13.13 -11.80 35.81
C SER A 11 12.30 -11.65 37.09
N SER A 12 12.36 -12.69 37.93
CA SER A 12 12.34 -12.61 39.39
C SER A 12 11.01 -12.42 40.12
N ALA A 13 10.29 -13.52 40.36
CA ALA A 13 9.55 -13.69 41.61
C ALA A 13 9.36 -15.19 41.97
N GLY A 14 9.86 -15.59 43.13
CA GLY A 14 9.30 -16.70 43.92
C GLY A 14 9.76 -18.12 43.61
N ARG A 15 10.88 -18.54 44.23
CA ARG A 15 11.27 -19.94 44.43
C ARG A 15 10.17 -20.73 45.16
N LYS A 16 9.76 -21.88 44.60
CA LYS A 16 9.44 -23.09 45.38
C LYS A 16 10.04 -24.31 44.67
N HIS A 17 10.96 -24.96 45.38
CA HIS A 17 11.59 -26.23 45.02
C HIS A 17 10.53 -27.32 44.90
N HIS A 18 10.44 -27.99 43.76
CA HIS A 18 10.00 -29.38 43.70
C HIS A 18 10.76 -30.13 42.59
N SER A 19 11.55 -31.11 43.04
CA SER A 19 11.96 -32.35 42.37
C SER A 19 12.07 -32.35 40.84
N SER A 20 13.31 -32.48 40.38
CA SER A 20 13.72 -32.76 39.00
C SER A 20 13.04 -34.02 38.43
N LEU A 21 11.93 -33.84 37.71
CA LEU A 21 11.52 -34.76 36.67
C LEU A 21 12.35 -34.40 35.43
N SER A 22 13.43 -35.15 35.20
CA SER A 22 14.18 -35.07 33.96
C SER A 22 13.31 -35.58 32.82
N LEU A 23 12.54 -34.69 32.21
CA LEU A 23 11.95 -34.94 30.90
C LEU A 23 13.12 -35.21 29.93
N PRO A 24 13.10 -36.29 29.15
CA PRO A 24 14.07 -36.46 28.09
C PRO A 24 13.93 -35.24 27.18
N ARG A 25 14.99 -34.42 27.09
CA ARG A 25 15.10 -33.47 25.98
C ARG A 25 15.14 -34.33 24.73
N ARG A 26 14.00 -34.50 24.06
CA ARG A 26 13.98 -34.95 22.67
C ARG A 26 14.83 -33.94 21.90
N SER A 27 16.04 -34.35 21.55
CA SER A 27 16.81 -33.71 20.50
C SER A 27 15.93 -33.74 19.26
N TRP A 28 15.43 -32.59 18.84
CA TRP A 28 14.67 -32.43 17.60
C TRP A 28 15.60 -32.37 16.39
N ALA A 29 16.85 -32.84 16.51
CA ALA A 29 17.71 -33.09 15.37
C ALA A 29 17.02 -34.14 14.48
N LEU A 30 16.22 -33.67 13.53
CA LEU A 30 15.77 -34.42 12.38
C LEU A 30 17.02 -34.69 11.55
N ASP A 31 17.84 -35.65 11.96
CA ASP A 31 19.04 -36.09 11.21
C ASP A 31 18.66 -36.90 9.95
N ASP A 32 17.35 -37.06 9.70
CA ASP A 32 16.85 -37.68 8.49
C ASP A 32 16.70 -36.63 7.37
N GLN A 33 17.75 -36.56 6.55
CA GLN A 33 17.82 -35.71 5.36
C GLN A 33 16.63 -35.94 4.41
N SER A 34 16.04 -37.14 4.40
CA SER A 34 14.85 -37.47 3.60
C SER A 34 13.61 -36.74 4.11
N LEU A 35 13.38 -36.76 5.44
CA LEU A 35 12.25 -36.05 6.08
C LEU A 35 12.39 -34.52 5.91
N GLN A 36 13.61 -33.99 5.99
CA GLN A 36 13.85 -32.56 5.73
C GLN A 36 13.52 -32.20 4.28
N GLN A 37 13.94 -33.03 3.32
CA GLN A 37 13.68 -32.80 1.90
C GLN A 37 12.18 -32.91 1.58
N GLN A 38 11.49 -33.88 2.19
CA GLN A 38 10.05 -34.04 2.05
C GLN A 38 9.30 -32.84 2.61
N PHE A 39 9.61 -32.42 3.84
CA PHE A 39 8.99 -31.23 4.43
C PHE A 39 9.23 -29.98 3.60
N LYS A 40 10.46 -29.79 3.09
CA LYS A 40 10.77 -28.66 2.19
C LYS A 40 9.91 -28.71 0.92
N GLY A 41 9.78 -29.88 0.30
CA GLY A 41 8.93 -30.06 -0.89
C GLY A 41 7.45 -29.82 -0.61
N ASP A 42 6.94 -30.27 0.54
CA ASP A 42 5.55 -30.04 0.95
C ASP A 42 5.29 -28.55 1.20
N VAL A 43 6.24 -27.83 1.82
CA VAL A 43 6.16 -26.39 2.04
C VAL A 43 6.25 -25.61 0.72
N GLU A 44 7.17 -25.96 -0.17
CA GLU A 44 7.28 -25.36 -1.51
C GLU A 44 5.97 -25.53 -2.27
N LYS A 45 5.41 -26.75 -2.31
CA LYS A 45 4.14 -27.04 -2.97
C LYS A 45 2.96 -26.28 -2.36
N PHE A 46 2.93 -26.11 -1.04
CA PHE A 46 1.91 -25.30 -0.38
C PHE A 46 2.00 -23.84 -0.82
N TYR A 47 3.20 -23.25 -0.86
CA TYR A 47 3.38 -21.87 -1.31
C TYR A 47 3.06 -21.70 -2.79
N GLU A 48 3.51 -22.61 -3.66
CA GLU A 48 3.14 -22.61 -5.09
C GLU A 48 1.62 -22.65 -5.29
N THR A 49 0.94 -23.52 -4.55
CA THR A 49 -0.53 -23.63 -4.58
C THR A 49 -1.17 -22.34 -4.10
N SER A 50 -0.63 -21.72 -3.05
CA SER A 50 -1.13 -20.47 -2.49
C SER A 50 -0.95 -19.30 -3.47
N VAL A 51 0.21 -19.20 -4.11
CA VAL A 51 0.48 -18.20 -5.16
C VAL A 51 -0.49 -18.41 -6.33
N SER A 52 -0.62 -19.63 -6.84
CA SER A 52 -1.55 -19.96 -7.92
C SER A 52 -3.02 -19.64 -7.58
N TYR A 53 -3.41 -19.84 -6.32
CA TYR A 53 -4.74 -19.48 -5.83
C TYR A 53 -4.92 -17.95 -5.82
N ILE A 54 -3.95 -17.21 -5.30
CA ILE A 54 -3.99 -15.74 -5.25
C ILE A 54 -4.07 -15.16 -6.66
N ASP A 55 -3.26 -15.65 -7.60
CA ASP A 55 -3.27 -15.20 -9.00
C ASP A 55 -4.63 -15.41 -9.68
N LYS A 56 -5.34 -16.48 -9.31
CA LYS A 56 -6.70 -16.76 -9.81
C LYS A 56 -7.77 -15.88 -9.14
N CYS A 57 -7.61 -15.57 -7.86
CA CYS A 57 -8.61 -14.83 -7.08
C CYS A 57 -8.50 -13.31 -7.27
N VAL A 58 -7.31 -12.81 -7.56
CA VAL A 58 -7.03 -11.39 -7.74
C VAL A 58 -6.21 -11.22 -9.01
N PRO A 59 -6.79 -11.47 -10.20
CA PRO A 59 -6.08 -11.18 -11.43
C PRO A 59 -5.75 -9.69 -11.42
N PHE A 60 -4.46 -9.34 -11.50
CA PHE A 60 -4.07 -7.96 -11.68
C PHE A 60 -4.83 -7.44 -12.91
N PRO A 61 -5.54 -6.31 -12.81
CA PRO A 61 -6.34 -5.85 -13.92
C PRO A 61 -5.39 -5.59 -15.10
N GLN A 62 -5.53 -6.39 -16.17
CA GLN A 62 -4.68 -6.29 -17.36
C GLN A 62 -4.69 -4.87 -17.94
N GLU A 63 -5.77 -4.11 -17.69
CA GLU A 63 -5.88 -2.69 -18.03
C GLU A 63 -4.77 -1.81 -17.46
N PHE A 64 -4.18 -2.17 -16.31
CA PHE A 64 -3.10 -1.40 -15.67
C PHE A 64 -1.70 -1.92 -16.00
N GLU A 65 -1.57 -2.97 -16.82
CA GLU A 65 -0.26 -3.52 -17.19
C GLU A 65 0.59 -2.47 -17.94
N CYS A 66 -0.06 -1.61 -18.71
CA CYS A 66 0.58 -0.48 -19.38
C CYS A 66 1.31 0.47 -18.41
N LEU A 67 0.86 0.56 -17.14
CA LEU A 67 1.42 1.42 -16.10
C LEU A 67 2.60 0.79 -15.34
N SER A 68 2.97 -0.46 -15.65
CA SER A 68 4.00 -1.22 -14.92
C SER A 68 5.37 -0.53 -14.83
N TRP A 69 5.72 0.31 -15.81
CA TRP A 69 6.96 1.10 -15.80
C TRP A 69 7.02 2.11 -14.63
N LEU A 70 5.87 2.51 -14.07
CA LEU A 70 5.79 3.38 -12.89
C LEU A 70 6.27 2.68 -11.61
N THR A 71 6.57 1.38 -11.65
CA THR A 71 7.21 0.69 -10.52
C THR A 71 8.69 1.06 -10.36
N LEU A 72 9.32 1.58 -11.42
CA LEU A 72 10.74 1.87 -11.52
C LEU A 72 11.65 0.68 -11.12
N SER A 73 11.18 -0.55 -11.29
CA SER A 73 11.99 -1.76 -11.02
C SER A 73 13.16 -1.91 -11.99
N GLN A 74 13.06 -1.26 -13.15
CA GLN A 74 14.10 -1.14 -14.16
C GLN A 74 13.94 0.22 -14.86
N ALA A 75 14.96 0.64 -15.60
CA ALA A 75 14.87 1.84 -16.43
C ALA A 75 13.67 1.73 -17.39
N PRO A 76 12.76 2.72 -17.42
CA PRO A 76 11.58 2.65 -18.28
C PRO A 76 11.94 2.65 -19.78
N GLU A 77 11.29 1.78 -20.54
CA GLU A 77 11.37 1.80 -22.01
C GLU A 77 10.27 2.68 -22.59
N TRP A 78 10.59 3.48 -23.60
CA TRP A 78 9.63 4.36 -24.27
C TRP A 78 8.39 3.61 -24.80
N SER A 79 8.58 2.41 -25.34
CA SER A 79 7.50 1.57 -25.87
C SER A 79 6.39 1.28 -24.83
N LYS A 80 6.77 1.12 -23.55
CA LYS A 80 5.85 0.88 -22.44
C LYS A 80 5.16 2.18 -21.99
N VAL A 81 5.92 3.28 -21.98
CA VAL A 81 5.41 4.61 -21.62
C VAL A 81 4.38 5.10 -22.65
N GLU A 82 4.66 4.91 -23.94
CA GLU A 82 3.74 5.24 -25.02
C GLU A 82 2.40 4.49 -24.88
N GLY A 83 2.45 3.22 -24.48
CA GLY A 83 1.25 2.44 -24.17
C GLY A 83 0.40 3.06 -23.05
N SER A 84 1.03 3.58 -21.99
CA SER A 84 0.33 4.32 -20.93
C SER A 84 -0.29 5.61 -21.45
N ILE A 85 0.45 6.38 -22.24
CA ILE A 85 -0.03 7.66 -22.79
C ILE A 85 -1.30 7.44 -23.62
N ARG A 86 -1.28 6.45 -24.52
CA ARG A 86 -2.46 6.08 -25.33
C ARG A 86 -3.64 5.68 -24.45
N TRP A 87 -3.39 4.85 -23.43
CA TRP A 87 -4.42 4.45 -22.48
C TRP A 87 -5.05 5.65 -21.76
N PHE A 88 -4.25 6.63 -21.32
CA PHE A 88 -4.78 7.86 -20.71
C PHE A 88 -5.58 8.71 -21.70
N GLN A 89 -5.10 8.85 -22.94
CA GLN A 89 -5.78 9.58 -23.99
C GLN A 89 -7.15 8.97 -24.33
N GLU A 90 -7.25 7.63 -24.37
CA GLU A 90 -8.52 6.91 -24.54
C GLU A 90 -9.53 7.20 -23.40
N LYS A 91 -9.04 7.50 -22.20
CA LYS A 91 -9.86 7.92 -21.05
C LYS A 91 -10.16 9.43 -21.03
N GLY A 92 -9.77 10.16 -22.07
CA GLY A 92 -10.00 11.60 -22.19
C GLY A 92 -9.02 12.45 -21.38
N VAL A 93 -7.89 11.89 -20.93
CA VAL A 93 -6.84 12.65 -20.25
C VAL A 93 -5.85 13.15 -21.31
N ALA A 94 -5.72 14.47 -21.42
CA ALA A 94 -4.73 15.09 -22.29
C ALA A 94 -3.33 14.87 -21.70
N VAL A 95 -2.50 14.13 -22.42
CA VAL A 95 -1.10 13.88 -22.08
C VAL A 95 -0.24 14.26 -23.27
N ASP A 96 0.66 15.21 -23.06
CA ASP A 96 1.64 15.66 -24.05
C ASP A 96 2.82 14.68 -24.08
N ASP A 97 2.92 13.92 -25.16
CA ASP A 97 3.93 12.90 -25.35
C ASP A 97 5.35 13.47 -25.47
N SER A 98 5.49 14.65 -26.05
CA SER A 98 6.77 15.34 -26.21
C SER A 98 7.33 15.77 -24.86
N ILE A 99 6.47 16.32 -23.99
CA ILE A 99 6.86 16.66 -22.61
C ILE A 99 7.18 15.39 -21.82
N VAL A 100 6.38 14.33 -21.93
CA VAL A 100 6.66 13.06 -21.21
C VAL A 100 7.98 12.46 -21.66
N PHE A 101 8.30 12.49 -22.96
CA PHE A 101 9.57 11.98 -23.50
C PHE A 101 10.78 12.69 -22.89
N GLU A 102 10.76 14.03 -22.84
CA GLU A 102 11.83 14.82 -22.23
C GLU A 102 12.00 14.51 -20.74
N GLN A 103 10.88 14.45 -20.00
CA GLN A 103 10.89 14.14 -18.57
C GLN A 103 11.36 12.71 -18.28
N LEU A 104 11.03 11.77 -19.16
CA LEU A 104 11.43 10.38 -19.04
C LEU A 104 12.96 10.23 -19.11
N GLY A 105 13.65 11.05 -19.91
CA GLY A 105 15.11 11.07 -19.96
C GLY A 105 15.75 11.33 -18.59
N LEU A 106 15.14 12.19 -17.77
CA LEU A 106 15.61 12.43 -16.40
C LEU A 106 15.37 11.21 -15.50
N VAL A 107 14.22 10.57 -15.63
CA VAL A 107 13.86 9.37 -14.85
C VAL A 107 14.79 8.21 -15.20
N ILE A 108 14.99 7.92 -16.49
CA ILE A 108 15.88 6.87 -16.97
C ILE A 108 17.29 7.08 -16.43
N LYS A 109 17.84 8.28 -16.61
CA LYS A 109 19.18 8.63 -16.13
C LYS A 109 19.33 8.40 -14.62
N TYR A 110 18.33 8.77 -13.82
CA TYR A 110 18.37 8.58 -12.38
C TYR A 110 18.33 7.09 -12.00
N VAL A 111 17.42 6.31 -12.61
CA VAL A 111 17.30 4.87 -12.35
C VAL A 111 18.56 4.12 -12.75
N GLU A 112 19.16 4.46 -13.89
CA GLU A 112 20.44 3.88 -14.33
C GLU A 112 21.57 4.17 -13.34
N GLN A 113 21.64 5.38 -12.78
CA GLN A 113 22.64 5.75 -11.76
C GLN A 113 22.50 4.97 -10.45
N GLU A 114 21.27 4.65 -10.04
CA GLU A 114 21.00 3.82 -8.86
C GLU A 114 21.20 2.32 -9.14
N MET A 115 21.25 1.91 -10.41
CA MET A 115 21.45 0.52 -10.82
C MET A 115 22.87 0.22 -11.34
N ASP A 116 23.77 1.21 -11.32
CA ASP A 116 25.14 1.14 -11.84
C ASP A 116 26.05 0.20 -11.02
N ASP A 117 25.86 0.18 -9.70
CA ASP A 117 26.60 -0.68 -8.77
C ASP A 117 25.73 -1.81 -8.23
N GLU A 118 26.31 -3.00 -8.01
CA GLU A 118 25.58 -4.19 -7.54
C GLU A 118 24.95 -3.99 -6.14
N SER A 119 25.64 -3.26 -5.25
CA SER A 119 25.14 -2.96 -3.91
C SER A 119 23.96 -2.01 -3.98
N LYS A 120 24.06 -0.95 -4.80
CA LYS A 120 22.95 0.00 -5.01
C LYS A 120 21.77 -0.67 -5.70
N ARG A 121 22.01 -1.49 -6.72
CA ARG A 121 20.98 -2.26 -7.42
C ARG A 121 20.22 -3.16 -6.45
N SER A 122 20.92 -3.87 -5.58
CA SER A 122 20.30 -4.74 -4.57
C SER A 122 19.40 -3.93 -3.62
N LEU A 123 19.86 -2.76 -3.16
CA LEU A 123 19.08 -1.84 -2.34
C LEU A 123 17.85 -1.31 -3.10
N TRP A 124 18.03 -0.88 -4.35
CA TRP A 124 16.98 -0.38 -5.22
C TRP A 124 15.89 -1.42 -5.46
N GLN A 125 16.27 -2.67 -5.73
CA GLN A 125 15.33 -3.77 -5.93
C GLN A 125 14.54 -4.12 -4.65
N ALA A 126 15.14 -3.93 -3.48
CA ALA A 126 14.45 -4.15 -2.20
C ALA A 126 13.45 -3.03 -1.83
N MET A 127 13.54 -1.85 -2.46
CA MET A 127 12.66 -0.71 -2.17
C MET A 127 11.26 -0.87 -2.77
N LEU A 128 10.27 -0.31 -2.08
CA LEU A 128 8.93 -0.15 -2.65
C LEU A 128 8.94 0.91 -3.74
N ALA A 129 8.05 0.80 -4.73
CA ALA A 129 7.90 1.79 -5.79
C ALA A 129 7.71 3.21 -5.24
N THR A 130 6.95 3.37 -4.15
CA THR A 130 6.75 4.68 -3.49
C THR A 130 8.06 5.26 -2.97
N ASP A 131 8.92 4.44 -2.38
CA ASP A 131 10.21 4.88 -1.86
C ASP A 131 11.16 5.30 -3.00
N ARG A 132 11.13 4.57 -4.13
CA ARG A 132 11.89 4.91 -5.35
C ARG A 132 11.49 6.27 -5.90
N TRP A 133 10.18 6.52 -6.04
CA TRP A 133 9.67 7.83 -6.48
C TRP A 133 9.98 8.94 -5.49
N ASN A 134 9.93 8.67 -4.17
CA ASN A 134 10.29 9.64 -3.16
C ASN A 134 11.76 10.05 -3.27
N GLN A 135 12.68 9.08 -3.41
CA GLN A 135 14.11 9.38 -3.59
C GLN A 135 14.37 10.16 -4.88
N LEU A 136 13.75 9.74 -5.99
CA LEU A 136 13.83 10.46 -7.26
C LEU A 136 13.35 11.90 -7.08
N CYS A 137 12.18 12.12 -6.49
CA CYS A 137 11.63 13.47 -6.28
C CYS A 137 12.53 14.33 -5.38
N GLN A 138 13.19 13.73 -4.39
CA GLN A 138 14.16 14.43 -3.53
C GLN A 138 15.45 14.81 -4.27
N SER A 139 15.81 14.09 -5.34
CA SER A 139 16.98 14.40 -6.18
C SER A 139 16.74 15.56 -7.16
N LEU A 140 15.48 15.89 -7.44
CA LEU A 140 15.10 16.96 -8.35
C LEU A 140 15.29 18.34 -7.70
N THR A 141 15.69 19.31 -8.52
CA THR A 141 15.77 20.72 -8.09
C THR A 141 14.38 21.36 -8.04
N SER A 142 13.45 20.92 -8.89
CA SER A 142 12.06 21.38 -8.91
C SER A 142 11.12 20.28 -9.38
N GLN A 143 9.92 20.22 -8.79
CA GLN A 143 8.86 19.31 -9.22
C GLN A 143 8.37 19.59 -10.65
N GLN A 144 8.59 20.80 -11.17
CA GLN A 144 8.26 21.13 -12.57
C GLN A 144 9.06 20.30 -13.58
N GLN A 145 10.20 19.73 -13.18
CA GLN A 145 10.98 18.83 -14.02
C GLN A 145 10.24 17.54 -14.37
N LEU A 146 9.15 17.21 -13.65
CA LEU A 146 8.28 16.06 -13.91
C LEU A 146 6.80 16.48 -13.95
N SER A 147 6.50 17.65 -14.52
CA SER A 147 5.16 18.24 -14.52
C SER A 147 4.07 17.35 -15.15
N MET A 148 4.41 16.48 -16.10
CA MET A 148 3.47 15.54 -16.73
C MET A 148 3.58 14.13 -16.14
N ILE A 149 4.77 13.68 -15.77
CA ILE A 149 4.96 12.34 -15.18
C ILE A 149 4.36 12.25 -13.77
N LEU A 150 4.51 13.28 -12.92
CA LEU A 150 4.03 13.23 -11.53
C LEU A 150 2.52 12.98 -11.41
N PRO A 151 1.63 13.62 -12.20
CA PRO A 151 0.22 13.26 -12.22
C PRO A 151 -0.05 11.78 -12.54
N LEU A 152 0.70 11.19 -13.47
CA LEU A 152 0.56 9.76 -13.82
C LEU A 152 0.98 8.86 -12.65
N VAL A 153 2.07 9.23 -11.98
CA VAL A 153 2.56 8.56 -10.77
C VAL A 153 1.54 8.63 -9.63
N GLN A 154 0.94 9.81 -9.42
CA GLN A 154 -0.10 10.01 -8.42
C GLN A 154 -1.34 9.17 -8.72
N PHE A 155 -1.76 9.11 -10.00
CA PHE A 155 -2.85 8.25 -10.42
C PHE A 155 -2.55 6.78 -10.12
N TYR A 156 -1.36 6.30 -10.48
CA TYR A 156 -0.95 4.92 -10.22
C TYR A 156 -1.00 4.57 -8.72
N PHE A 157 -0.51 5.46 -7.85
CA PHE A 157 -0.57 5.24 -6.40
C PHE A 157 -1.96 5.43 -5.79
N ALA A 158 -2.90 6.07 -6.51
CA ALA A 158 -4.28 6.15 -6.09
C ALA A 158 -5.05 4.84 -6.34
N ILE A 159 -4.51 3.93 -7.17
CA ILE A 159 -5.09 2.61 -7.40
C ILE A 159 -4.88 1.77 -6.14
N PRO A 160 -5.95 1.32 -5.45
CA PRO A 160 -5.81 0.50 -4.26
C PRO A 160 -5.27 -0.88 -4.67
N SER A 161 -4.14 -1.30 -4.09
CA SER A 161 -3.54 -2.61 -4.36
C SER A 161 -4.30 -3.78 -3.71
N HIS A 162 -5.15 -3.51 -2.74
CA HIS A 162 -5.95 -4.51 -2.04
C HIS A 162 -7.33 -3.98 -1.63
N ASN A 163 -8.28 -4.88 -1.45
CA ASN A 163 -9.63 -4.57 -1.00
C ASN A 163 -9.72 -4.20 0.50
N ALA A 164 -8.65 -4.34 1.30
CA ALA A 164 -8.70 -4.13 2.75
C ALA A 164 -9.23 -2.74 3.16
N ASN A 165 -8.96 -1.70 2.36
CA ASN A 165 -9.52 -0.36 2.58
C ASN A 165 -11.06 -0.35 2.40
N VAL A 166 -11.54 -1.04 1.36
CA VAL A 166 -12.98 -1.19 1.08
C VAL A 166 -13.65 -2.06 2.14
N GLU A 167 -13.02 -3.17 2.55
CA GLU A 167 -13.52 -4.04 3.61
C GLU A 167 -13.64 -3.31 4.95
N ARG A 168 -12.66 -2.44 5.28
CA ARG A 168 -12.74 -1.58 6.47
C ARG A 168 -13.96 -0.65 6.39
N ILE A 169 -14.20 -0.02 5.25
CA ILE A 169 -15.40 0.82 5.04
C ILE A 169 -16.67 -0.02 5.19
N PHE A 170 -16.72 -1.23 4.64
CA PHE A 170 -17.88 -2.12 4.79
C PHE A 170 -18.09 -2.57 6.24
N SER A 171 -17.02 -2.83 6.99
CA SER A 171 -17.11 -3.14 8.41
C SER A 171 -17.67 -1.97 9.21
N MET A 172 -17.18 -0.75 8.96
CA MET A 172 -17.71 0.48 9.55
C MET A 172 -19.18 0.67 9.19
N MET A 173 -19.55 0.49 7.92
CA MET A 173 -20.92 0.60 7.45
C MET A 173 -21.83 -0.41 8.16
N LYS A 174 -21.44 -1.69 8.25
CA LYS A 174 -22.19 -2.72 8.97
C LYS A 174 -22.38 -2.39 10.45
N SER A 175 -21.40 -1.74 11.09
CA SER A 175 -21.53 -1.32 12.50
C SER A 175 -22.58 -0.23 12.72
N GLN A 176 -22.79 0.64 11.71
CA GLN A 176 -23.77 1.73 11.77
C GLN A 176 -25.14 1.31 11.22
N TRP A 177 -25.15 0.32 10.33
CA TRP A 177 -26.31 -0.18 9.60
C TRP A 177 -26.65 -1.60 10.08
N THR A 178 -27.25 -1.71 11.27
CA THR A 178 -27.89 -2.96 11.71
C THR A 178 -29.40 -2.76 11.82
N ASP A 179 -30.16 -3.83 11.59
CA ASP A 179 -31.64 -3.81 11.60
C ASP A 179 -32.20 -3.38 12.96
N GLU A 180 -31.45 -3.60 14.05
CA GLU A 180 -31.86 -3.24 15.41
C GLU A 180 -31.53 -1.80 15.81
N ARG A 181 -30.53 -1.13 15.18
CA ARG A 181 -29.92 0.07 15.78
C ARG A 181 -30.09 1.37 14.99
N ASN A 182 -30.32 1.38 13.66
CA ASN A 182 -30.52 2.64 12.92
C ASN A 182 -31.06 2.47 11.49
N ARG A 183 -32.27 3.00 11.21
CA ARG A 183 -32.82 3.16 9.83
C ARG A 183 -32.31 4.44 9.15
N LEU A 184 -31.02 4.70 9.24
CA LEU A 184 -30.43 5.88 8.60
C LEU A 184 -30.52 5.73 7.08
N SER A 185 -30.82 6.83 6.38
CA SER A 185 -30.83 6.82 4.92
C SER A 185 -29.42 6.51 4.37
N VAL A 186 -29.34 6.01 3.14
CA VAL A 186 -28.06 5.78 2.44
C VAL A 186 -27.19 7.04 2.45
N VAL A 187 -27.81 8.22 2.26
CA VAL A 187 -27.13 9.52 2.26
C VAL A 187 -26.55 9.86 3.62
N ALA A 188 -27.30 9.61 4.70
CA ALA A 188 -26.83 9.84 6.07
C ALA A 188 -25.66 8.90 6.41
N ASN A 189 -25.79 7.60 6.09
CA ASN A 189 -24.73 6.63 6.29
C ASN A 189 -23.46 6.99 5.50
N ARG A 190 -23.60 7.35 4.22
CA ARG A 190 -22.47 7.82 3.40
C ARG A 190 -21.79 9.04 4.02
N SER A 191 -22.57 10.01 4.51
CA SER A 191 -22.03 11.23 5.13
C SER A 191 -21.25 10.91 6.40
N ILE A 192 -21.79 10.06 7.28
CA ILE A 192 -21.12 9.63 8.52
C ILE A 192 -19.81 8.91 8.21
N LEU A 193 -19.85 7.94 7.30
CA LEU A 193 -18.66 7.19 6.89
C LEU A 193 -17.60 8.11 6.28
N THR A 194 -18.00 9.08 5.47
CA THR A 194 -17.08 10.05 4.86
C THR A 194 -16.35 10.85 5.94
N VAL A 195 -17.06 11.32 6.96
CA VAL A 195 -16.43 12.04 8.09
C VAL A 195 -15.51 11.10 8.87
N GLN A 196 -15.98 9.90 9.22
CA GLN A 196 -15.19 8.96 10.00
C GLN A 196 -13.91 8.52 9.29
N VAL A 197 -13.95 8.28 7.98
CA VAL A 197 -12.78 7.85 7.20
C VAL A 197 -11.79 8.99 7.02
N ASN A 198 -12.24 10.18 6.63
CA ASN A 198 -11.35 11.32 6.38
C ASN A 198 -10.71 11.87 7.66
N TYR A 199 -11.43 11.79 8.79
CA TYR A 199 -10.98 12.29 10.09
C TYR A 199 -10.68 11.17 11.09
N GLN A 200 -10.40 9.94 10.61
CA GLN A 200 -10.15 8.76 11.47
C GLN A 200 -9.01 8.93 12.48
N HIS A 201 -8.11 9.89 12.24
CA HIS A 201 -6.95 10.19 13.07
C HIS A 201 -7.23 11.20 14.18
N LEU A 202 -8.41 11.85 14.17
CA LEU A 202 -8.79 12.86 15.16
C LEU A 202 -9.78 12.26 16.15
N ILE A 203 -9.55 12.48 17.44
CA ILE A 203 -10.59 12.22 18.44
C ILE A 203 -11.66 13.34 18.39
N CYS A 204 -12.86 13.07 18.93
CA CYS A 204 -13.98 14.03 18.86
C CYS A 204 -13.62 15.44 19.36
N ALA A 205 -12.81 15.54 20.42
CA ALA A 205 -12.37 16.83 20.97
C ALA A 205 -11.43 17.58 20.00
N GLU A 206 -10.52 16.87 19.34
CA GLU A 206 -9.61 17.43 18.33
C GLU A 206 -10.37 17.81 17.07
N PHE A 207 -11.32 16.98 16.63
CA PHE A 207 -12.18 17.28 15.49
C PHE A 207 -13.02 18.53 15.74
N HIS A 208 -13.63 18.65 16.93
CA HIS A 208 -14.35 19.88 17.32
C HIS A 208 -13.43 21.10 17.29
N SER A 209 -12.23 20.98 17.87
CA SER A 209 -11.23 22.05 17.86
C SER A 209 -10.77 22.41 16.44
N TYR A 210 -10.63 21.41 15.56
CA TYR A 210 -10.32 21.59 14.15
C TYR A 210 -11.43 22.36 13.43
N LEU A 211 -12.70 22.02 13.65
CA LEU A 211 -13.82 22.73 13.05
C LEU A 211 -13.85 24.22 13.47
N LEU A 212 -13.66 24.50 14.76
CA LEU A 212 -13.62 25.88 15.27
C LEU A 212 -12.48 26.73 14.66
N LYS A 213 -11.34 26.10 14.34
CA LYS A 213 -10.20 26.76 13.69
C LYS A 213 -10.41 27.00 12.19
N ASN A 214 -11.43 26.38 11.59
CA ASN A 214 -11.71 26.45 10.15
C ASN A 214 -13.10 27.06 9.90
N PRO A 215 -13.27 28.39 10.09
CA PRO A 215 -14.57 29.06 9.97
C PRO A 215 -15.19 28.96 8.58
N GLY A 216 -14.37 28.87 7.52
CA GLY A 216 -14.85 28.63 6.15
C GLY A 216 -15.58 27.30 6.00
N LEU A 217 -15.02 26.23 6.60
CA LEU A 217 -15.64 24.91 6.62
C LEU A 217 -16.95 24.92 7.42
N LEU A 218 -16.97 25.57 8.58
CA LEU A 218 -18.20 25.73 9.38
C LEU A 218 -19.30 26.45 8.61
N LYS A 219 -18.95 27.52 7.88
CA LYS A 219 -19.89 28.26 7.03
C LYS A 219 -20.43 27.42 5.88
N GLN A 220 -19.61 26.53 5.31
CA GLN A 220 -20.06 25.58 4.28
C GLN A 220 -20.97 24.49 4.86
N ILE A 221 -20.67 23.99 6.06
CA ILE A 221 -21.50 22.99 6.76
C ILE A 221 -22.87 23.58 7.14
N SER A 222 -22.91 24.84 7.59
CA SER A 222 -24.15 25.54 7.93
C SER A 222 -24.87 26.16 6.71
N GLY A 223 -24.20 26.21 5.56
CA GLY A 223 -24.74 26.72 4.31
C GLY A 223 -25.86 25.83 3.76
N GLY A 224 -26.97 26.46 3.36
CA GLY A 224 -28.14 25.79 2.77
C GLY A 224 -27.94 25.25 1.35
N ASP A 225 -26.77 25.48 0.74
CA ASP A 225 -26.43 25.02 -0.63
C ASP A 225 -26.52 23.50 -0.78
N LYS A 226 -26.53 22.76 0.34
CA LYS A 226 -26.73 21.30 0.37
C LYS A 226 -28.18 20.86 0.11
N TYR A 227 -29.14 21.78 0.21
CA TYR A 227 -30.59 21.54 0.10
C TYR A 227 -31.25 22.32 -1.05
N SER A 228 -30.45 22.99 -1.90
CA SER A 228 -30.93 23.73 -3.08
C SER A 228 -30.71 22.95 -4.36
#